data_AF-A0A1Y3SSR2-F1
#
_entry.id   AF-A0A1Y3SSR2-F1
#
_cell.length_a   1.000
_cell.length_b   1.000
_cell.length_c   1.000
_cell.angle_alpha   90.00
_cell.angle_beta   90.00
_cell.angle_gamma   90.00
#
_symmetry.space_group_name_H-M   'P 1'
#
loop_
_entity.id
_entity.type
_entity.pdbx_description
1 polymer ?
#
loop_
_entity_poly.entity_id
_entity_poly.type
_entity_poly.pdbx_seq_one_letter_code
_entity_poly.pdbx_strand_id
1 'polypeptide(L)'
;MGKTYKGWFAAVFILIDCLVLLLCYHLTQAPVLYYILAAIILLSSIFYIIYKLRPGLRDFLDDHVDIPFFYALIVLLCSIVFLRTGVMDILSLREPSRAVLSNAEFTMHRHILNLNTYTLTGIDENEEQISLNINRELYNSYSYAVPSEELENNSQIQSYSYSENALFDVSYLSGSKKVVSISAQELPEDDSEDSQNLVSDTTSLESLQAEITSIIDATTMEAKVTDLEDYSGNDIKTGSTITIHGTMTLLYPFNVQGFYEIKEGDQVSFDISSVSAEDGITVETSYLNLVTAP
;
A
#
# COMPACT_ATOMS: atom_id res chain seq x y z
N MET A 1 8.29 -49.21 -22.12
CA MET A 1 7.63 -48.05 -21.47
C MET A 1 8.70 -47.30 -20.69
N GLY A 2 9.33 -46.26 -21.27
CA GLY A 2 10.57 -45.69 -20.72
C GLY A 2 10.97 -44.28 -21.19
N LYS A 3 10.16 -43.61 -22.03
CA LYS A 3 10.62 -42.38 -22.72
C LYS A 3 9.76 -41.13 -22.49
N THR A 4 8.66 -41.21 -21.74
CA THR A 4 7.68 -40.12 -21.62
C THR A 4 7.77 -39.31 -20.32
N TYR A 5 8.38 -39.83 -19.26
CA TYR A 5 8.37 -39.19 -17.93
C TYR A 5 9.21 -37.90 -17.83
N LYS A 6 10.31 -37.78 -18.60
CA LYS A 6 11.21 -36.62 -18.49
C LYS A 6 10.59 -35.31 -18.98
N GLY A 7 9.79 -35.35 -20.05
CA GLY A 7 9.09 -34.17 -20.56
C GLY A 7 7.91 -33.74 -19.67
N TRP A 8 7.30 -34.69 -18.96
CA TRP A 8 6.21 -34.42 -18.02
C TRP A 8 6.73 -33.72 -16.76
N PHE A 9 7.94 -34.07 -16.31
CA PHE A 9 8.60 -33.43 -15.17
C PHE A 9 8.82 -31.93 -15.40
N ALA A 10 9.45 -31.53 -16.52
CA ALA A 10 9.67 -30.11 -16.83
C ALA A 10 8.34 -29.34 -16.98
N ALA A 11 7.32 -29.96 -17.60
CA ALA A 11 6.01 -29.33 -17.75
C ALA A 11 5.32 -29.04 -16.40
N VAL A 12 5.48 -29.92 -15.41
CA VAL A 12 4.94 -29.70 -14.05
C VAL A 12 5.61 -28.50 -13.39
N PHE A 13 6.93 -28.36 -13.48
CA PHE A 13 7.65 -27.20 -12.94
C PHE A 13 7.22 -25.89 -13.60
N ILE A 14 7.12 -25.87 -14.93
CA ILE A 14 6.65 -24.69 -15.67
C ILE A 14 5.23 -24.30 -15.20
N LEU A 15 4.35 -25.27 -14.99
CA LEU A 15 3.01 -25.02 -14.48
C LEU A 15 3.02 -24.45 -13.05
N ILE A 16 3.87 -24.98 -12.18
CA ILE A 16 4.07 -24.44 -10.82
C ILE A 16 4.60 -23.01 -10.89
N ASP A 17 5.59 -22.72 -11.74
CA ASP A 17 6.17 -21.38 -11.89
C ASP A 17 5.11 -20.37 -12.35
N CYS A 18 4.28 -20.75 -13.31
CA CYS A 18 3.13 -19.96 -13.74
C CYS A 18 2.13 -19.71 -12.61
N LEU A 19 1.83 -20.73 -11.80
CA LEU A 19 0.94 -20.59 -10.65
C LEU A 19 1.53 -19.65 -9.58
N VAL A 20 2.83 -19.73 -9.31
CA VAL A 20 3.50 -18.83 -8.37
C VAL A 20 3.44 -17.39 -8.87
N LEU A 21 3.76 -17.15 -10.15
CA LEU A 21 3.65 -15.80 -10.73
C LEU A 21 2.22 -15.26 -10.65
N LEU A 22 1.23 -16.09 -10.92
CA LEU A 22 -0.17 -15.69 -10.88
C LEU A 22 -0.65 -15.40 -9.45
N LEU A 23 -0.49 -16.36 -8.53
CA LEU A 23 -1.09 -16.31 -7.20
C LEU A 23 -0.32 -15.39 -6.24
N CYS A 24 1.01 -15.42 -6.31
CA CYS A 24 1.87 -14.67 -5.40
C CYS A 24 2.13 -13.24 -5.90
N TYR A 25 2.18 -13.03 -7.22
CA TYR A 25 2.60 -11.74 -7.81
C TYR A 25 1.59 -11.10 -8.79
N HIS A 26 0.42 -11.69 -9.03
CA HIS A 26 -0.53 -11.23 -10.05
C HIS A 26 0.11 -10.95 -11.41
N LEU A 27 1.15 -11.72 -11.77
CA LEU A 27 1.97 -11.59 -12.98
C LEU A 27 2.81 -10.32 -13.13
N THR A 28 2.49 -9.22 -12.46
CA THR A 28 3.12 -7.91 -12.69
C THR A 28 3.99 -7.43 -11.54
N GLN A 29 3.76 -7.94 -10.33
CA GLN A 29 4.45 -7.51 -9.10
C GLN A 29 5.68 -8.37 -8.77
N ALA A 30 6.09 -9.28 -9.66
CA ALA A 30 7.25 -10.13 -9.42
C ALA A 30 8.56 -9.33 -9.60
N PRO A 31 9.60 -9.62 -8.80
CA PRO A 31 10.92 -9.04 -9.03
C PRO A 31 11.46 -9.36 -10.43
N VAL A 32 12.26 -8.45 -10.99
CA VAL A 32 12.81 -8.56 -12.37
C VAL A 32 13.46 -9.92 -12.65
N LEU A 33 14.12 -10.50 -11.65
CA LEU A 33 14.75 -11.82 -11.73
C LEU A 33 13.76 -12.92 -12.16
N TYR A 34 12.51 -12.90 -11.69
CA TYR A 34 11.51 -13.91 -12.05
C TYR A 34 11.18 -13.87 -13.53
N TYR A 35 11.08 -12.68 -14.13
CA TYR A 35 10.83 -12.54 -15.56
C TYR A 35 12.02 -13.01 -16.40
N ILE A 36 13.25 -12.76 -15.93
CA ILE A 36 14.47 -13.27 -16.59
C ILE A 36 14.47 -14.80 -16.56
N LEU A 37 14.20 -15.41 -15.41
CA LEU A 37 14.14 -16.88 -15.27
C LEU A 37 13.01 -17.48 -16.12
N ALA A 38 11.82 -16.86 -16.11
CA ALA A 38 10.70 -17.29 -16.96
C ALA A 38 11.05 -17.19 -18.45
N ALA A 39 11.76 -16.15 -18.88
CA ALA A 39 12.23 -16.02 -20.26
C ALA A 39 13.25 -17.10 -20.64
N ILE A 40 14.18 -17.45 -19.73
CA ILE A 40 15.12 -18.56 -19.94
C ILE A 40 14.36 -19.89 -20.11
N ILE A 41 13.42 -20.19 -19.20
CA ILE A 41 12.58 -21.39 -19.26
C ILE A 41 11.81 -21.43 -20.58
N LEU A 42 11.22 -20.31 -21.00
CA LEU A 42 10.44 -20.20 -22.23
C LEU A 42 11.30 -20.45 -23.46
N LEU A 43 12.47 -19.80 -23.56
CA LEU A 43 13.40 -20.00 -24.67
C LEU A 43 13.88 -21.46 -24.72
N SER A 44 14.32 -22.02 -23.59
CA SER A 44 14.73 -23.43 -23.50
C SER A 44 13.61 -24.38 -23.92
N SER A 45 12.36 -24.08 -23.55
CA SER A 45 11.20 -24.90 -23.92
C SER A 45 10.87 -24.80 -25.40
N ILE A 46 10.96 -23.61 -26.00
CA ILE A 46 10.81 -23.41 -27.45
C ILE A 46 11.88 -24.22 -28.20
N PHE A 47 13.14 -24.11 -27.80
CA PHE A 47 14.23 -24.89 -28.39
C PHE A 47 13.95 -26.40 -28.28
N TYR A 48 13.59 -26.90 -27.10
CA TYR A 48 13.28 -28.31 -26.91
C TYR A 48 12.11 -28.81 -27.78
N ILE A 49 11.04 -28.02 -27.90
CA ILE A 49 9.87 -28.34 -28.74
C ILE A 49 10.25 -28.38 -30.22
N ILE A 50 11.02 -27.41 -30.72
CA ILE A 50 11.48 -27.37 -32.12
C ILE A 50 12.28 -28.63 -32.47
N TYR A 51 13.24 -29.00 -31.64
CA TYR A 51 14.07 -30.19 -31.89
C TYR A 51 13.23 -31.48 -31.82
N LYS A 52 12.23 -31.55 -30.94
CA LYS A 52 11.35 -32.72 -30.82
C LYS A 52 10.37 -32.88 -31.98
N LEU A 53 9.88 -31.77 -32.54
CA LEU A 53 8.87 -31.77 -33.60
C LEU A 53 9.46 -32.04 -35.00
N ARG A 54 10.75 -31.75 -35.20
CA ARG A 54 11.40 -31.92 -36.51
C ARG A 54 12.03 -33.32 -36.62
N PRO A 55 11.64 -34.18 -37.58
CA PRO A 55 12.08 -35.58 -37.65
C PRO A 55 13.61 -35.75 -37.58
N GLY A 56 14.37 -35.00 -38.39
CA GLY A 56 15.83 -35.09 -38.39
C GLY A 56 16.54 -34.54 -37.13
N LEU A 57 15.86 -33.71 -36.33
CA LEU A 57 16.40 -33.22 -35.04
C LEU A 57 15.93 -34.09 -33.87
N ARG A 58 14.82 -34.82 -34.05
CA ARG A 58 14.31 -35.77 -33.06
C ARG A 58 15.23 -36.97 -32.93
N ASP A 59 15.73 -37.49 -34.05
CA ASP A 59 16.70 -38.59 -34.04
C ASP A 59 17.99 -38.15 -33.32
N PHE A 60 18.44 -36.91 -33.55
CA PHE A 60 19.56 -36.30 -32.82
C PHE A 60 19.31 -36.18 -31.30
N LEU A 61 18.10 -35.83 -30.87
CA LEU A 61 17.70 -35.83 -29.45
C LEU A 61 17.65 -37.23 -28.84
N ASP A 62 17.23 -38.23 -29.61
CA ASP A 62 17.19 -39.63 -29.17
C ASP A 62 18.61 -40.22 -29.04
N ASP A 63 19.54 -39.80 -29.89
CA ASP A 63 20.96 -40.20 -29.85
C ASP A 63 21.75 -39.50 -28.72
N HIS A 64 21.35 -38.29 -28.34
CA HIS A 64 21.98 -37.50 -27.28
C HIS A 64 21.09 -37.36 -26.04
N VAL A 65 21.15 -38.38 -25.17
CA VAL A 65 20.39 -38.44 -23.90
C VAL A 65 20.68 -37.26 -22.96
N ASP A 66 21.84 -36.63 -23.10
CA ASP A 66 22.27 -35.49 -22.28
C ASP A 66 21.46 -34.23 -22.56
N ILE A 67 20.97 -34.01 -23.78
CA ILE A 67 20.26 -32.79 -24.17
C ILE A 67 18.91 -32.66 -23.43
N PRO A 68 18.03 -33.69 -23.41
CA PRO A 68 16.83 -33.67 -22.57
C PRO A 68 17.14 -33.54 -21.06
N PHE A 69 18.29 -34.06 -20.61
CA PHE A 69 18.72 -33.93 -19.22
C PHE A 69 19.11 -32.48 -18.88
N PHE A 70 19.94 -31.83 -19.71
CA PHE A 70 20.31 -30.43 -19.52
C PHE A 70 19.09 -29.50 -19.59
N TYR A 71 18.13 -29.76 -20.48
CA TYR A 71 16.87 -29.02 -20.50
C TYR A 71 16.12 -29.14 -19.16
N ALA A 72 15.92 -30.35 -18.66
CA ALA A 72 15.24 -30.56 -17.38
C ALA A 72 16.01 -29.95 -16.21
N LEU A 73 17.35 -29.98 -16.24
CA LEU A 73 18.20 -29.35 -15.23
C LEU A 73 18.07 -27.83 -15.25
N ILE A 74 18.06 -27.20 -16.43
CA ILE A 74 17.87 -25.74 -16.56
C ILE A 74 16.52 -25.32 -16.01
N VAL A 75 15.45 -26.03 -16.39
CA VAL A 75 14.09 -25.76 -15.87
C VAL A 75 14.11 -25.90 -14.36
N LEU A 76 14.62 -27.01 -13.81
CA LEU A 76 14.69 -27.22 -12.36
C LEU A 76 15.44 -26.10 -11.63
N LEU A 77 16.63 -25.70 -12.11
CA LEU A 77 17.43 -24.64 -11.49
C LEU A 77 16.71 -23.29 -11.50
N CYS A 78 16.01 -22.96 -12.58
CA CYS A 78 15.21 -21.74 -12.65
C CYS A 78 13.98 -21.81 -11.73
N SER A 79 13.27 -22.95 -11.74
CA SER A 79 12.04 -23.16 -10.98
C SER A 79 12.26 -23.25 -9.47
N ILE A 80 13.48 -23.55 -8.99
CA ILE A 80 13.79 -23.56 -7.53
C ILE A 80 13.47 -22.20 -6.88
N VAL A 81 13.70 -21.09 -7.60
CA VAL A 81 13.42 -19.74 -7.06
C VAL A 81 11.92 -19.54 -6.88
N PHE A 82 11.11 -19.91 -7.87
CA PHE A 82 9.64 -19.85 -7.80
C PHE A 82 9.11 -20.78 -6.72
N LEU A 83 9.61 -22.01 -6.66
CA LEU A 83 9.20 -23.01 -5.68
C LEU A 83 9.50 -22.54 -4.25
N ARG A 84 10.69 -21.97 -4.00
CA ARG A 84 11.05 -21.41 -2.70
C ARG A 84 10.01 -20.37 -2.27
N THR A 85 9.68 -19.45 -3.16
CA THR A 85 8.70 -18.39 -2.88
C THR A 85 7.31 -18.93 -2.63
N GLY A 86 6.84 -19.85 -3.48
CA GLY A 86 5.55 -20.50 -3.29
C GLY A 86 5.47 -21.24 -1.96
N VAL A 87 6.53 -21.96 -1.56
CA VAL A 87 6.59 -22.66 -0.26
C VAL A 87 6.58 -21.65 0.90
N MET A 88 7.38 -20.58 0.82
CA MET A 88 7.39 -19.56 1.87
C MET A 88 6.03 -18.89 2.03
N ASP A 89 5.36 -18.56 0.93
CA ASP A 89 4.01 -17.98 0.97
C ASP A 89 2.98 -18.96 1.55
N ILE A 90 3.03 -20.24 1.18
CA ILE A 90 2.14 -21.26 1.74
C ILE A 90 2.34 -21.40 3.25
N LEU A 91 3.59 -21.34 3.72
CA LEU A 91 3.88 -21.36 5.16
C LEU A 91 3.37 -20.09 5.84
N SER A 92 3.58 -18.91 5.22
CA SER A 92 3.10 -17.63 5.72
C SER A 92 1.58 -17.45 5.67
N LEU A 93 0.83 -18.24 4.89
CA LEU A 93 -0.63 -18.22 4.96
C LEU A 93 -1.17 -18.67 6.31
N ARG A 94 -0.44 -19.53 7.03
CA ARG A 94 -0.83 -19.98 8.37
C ARG A 94 -0.45 -18.95 9.43
N GLU A 95 0.74 -18.39 9.31
CA GLU A 95 1.29 -17.39 10.23
C GLU A 95 1.98 -16.30 9.39
N PRO A 96 1.24 -15.23 9.01
CA PRO A 96 1.79 -14.17 8.18
C PRO A 96 2.84 -13.38 8.96
N SER A 97 3.85 -12.89 8.24
CA SER A 97 4.84 -11.98 8.82
C SER A 97 4.15 -10.67 9.16
N ARG A 98 4.54 -10.08 10.29
CA ARG A 98 4.03 -8.79 10.76
C ARG A 98 5.15 -7.78 10.85
N ALA A 99 4.85 -6.53 10.52
CA ALA A 99 5.73 -5.39 10.73
C ALA A 99 4.88 -4.15 11.02
N VAL A 100 5.35 -3.29 11.90
CA VAL A 100 4.85 -1.93 12.07
C VAL A 100 5.69 -1.04 11.18
N LEU A 101 5.06 -0.27 10.30
CA LEU A 101 5.74 0.63 9.37
C LEU A 101 5.47 2.08 9.76
N SER A 102 6.54 2.86 9.94
CA SER A 102 6.51 4.33 9.95
C SER A 102 6.91 4.88 8.58
N ASN A 103 6.68 6.18 8.35
CA ASN A 103 7.01 6.86 7.07
C ASN A 103 6.44 6.10 5.86
N ALA A 104 5.20 5.64 5.97
CA ALA A 104 4.59 4.79 4.97
C ALA A 104 4.32 5.57 3.68
N GLU A 105 4.75 5.04 2.54
CA GLU A 105 4.47 5.57 1.21
C GLU A 105 3.77 4.50 0.36
N PHE A 106 2.60 4.87 -0.16
CA PHE A 106 1.79 4.06 -1.05
C PHE A 106 2.02 4.54 -2.49
N THR A 107 2.55 3.69 -3.35
CA THR A 107 2.93 4.04 -4.72
C THR A 107 2.24 3.16 -5.74
N MET A 108 1.69 3.78 -6.78
CA MET A 108 1.22 3.15 -8.00
C MET A 108 2.19 3.45 -9.14
N HIS A 109 2.67 2.40 -9.80
CA HIS A 109 3.40 2.50 -11.06
C HIS A 109 2.55 1.98 -12.21
N ARG A 110 2.36 2.81 -13.23
CA ARG A 110 1.62 2.46 -14.44
C ARG A 110 2.56 1.85 -15.47
N HIS A 111 2.33 0.59 -15.84
CA HIS A 111 3.05 -0.04 -16.94
C HIS A 111 2.25 -0.03 -18.25
N ILE A 112 2.91 -0.50 -19.30
CA ILE A 112 2.33 -0.68 -20.64
C ILE A 112 1.09 -1.59 -20.53
N LEU A 113 0.03 -1.28 -21.27
CA LEU A 113 -1.27 -1.98 -21.26
C LEU A 113 -2.13 -1.80 -19.98
N ASN A 114 -1.96 -0.69 -19.24
CA ASN A 114 -2.70 -0.41 -18.00
C ASN A 114 -2.53 -1.47 -16.91
N LEU A 115 -1.40 -2.18 -16.93
CA LEU A 115 -1.01 -3.09 -15.86
C LEU A 115 -0.33 -2.26 -14.77
N ASN A 116 -1.06 -1.94 -13.72
CA ASN A 116 -0.53 -1.14 -12.61
C ASN A 116 0.11 -2.06 -11.57
N THR A 117 1.24 -1.65 -11.02
CA THR A 117 1.82 -2.24 -9.81
C THR A 117 1.61 -1.28 -8.66
N TYR A 118 1.40 -1.84 -7.46
CA TYR A 118 1.07 -1.10 -6.26
C TYR A 118 1.99 -1.57 -5.16
N THR A 119 2.70 -0.64 -4.53
CA THR A 119 3.70 -0.93 -3.51
C THR A 119 3.46 -0.09 -2.27
N LEU A 120 3.72 -0.68 -1.11
CA LEU A 120 3.81 0.00 0.17
C LEU A 120 5.27 -0.05 0.61
N THR A 121 5.87 1.11 0.83
CA THR A 121 7.21 1.23 1.42
C THR A 121 7.11 1.88 2.78
N GLY A 122 7.96 1.48 3.72
CA GLY A 122 8.02 2.10 5.05
C GLY A 122 9.27 1.65 5.79
N ILE A 123 9.50 2.25 6.96
CA ILE A 123 10.62 1.92 7.85
C ILE A 123 10.06 1.04 8.97
N ASP A 124 10.70 -0.09 9.22
CA ASP A 124 10.30 -1.00 10.29
C ASP A 124 10.94 -0.62 11.65
N GLU A 125 10.58 -1.36 12.70
CA GLU A 125 11.13 -1.18 14.05
C GLU A 125 12.67 -1.33 14.13
N ASN A 126 13.29 -1.96 13.14
CA ASN A 126 14.74 -2.13 13.06
C ASN A 126 15.43 -1.03 12.24
N GLU A 127 14.71 0.03 11.89
CA GLU A 127 15.13 1.10 10.98
C GLU A 127 15.48 0.59 9.56
N GLU A 128 14.96 -0.57 9.16
CA GLU A 128 15.14 -1.12 7.82
C GLU A 128 13.99 -0.71 6.90
N GLN A 129 14.34 -0.23 5.70
CA GLN A 129 13.33 0.06 4.69
C GLN A 129 12.76 -1.24 4.13
N ILE A 130 11.46 -1.45 4.32
CA ILE A 130 10.72 -2.58 3.78
C ILE A 130 9.87 -2.10 2.60
N SER A 131 9.89 -2.88 1.51
CA SER A 131 8.99 -2.71 0.37
C SER A 131 8.09 -3.93 0.24
N LEU A 132 6.77 -3.70 0.22
CA LEU A 132 5.72 -4.70 0.20
C LEU A 132 4.81 -4.50 -1.02
N ASN A 133 4.29 -5.60 -1.54
CA ASN A 133 3.36 -5.61 -2.67
C ASN A 133 1.92 -5.53 -2.15
N ILE A 134 1.17 -4.49 -2.53
CA ILE A 134 -0.24 -4.32 -2.15
C ILE A 134 -1.14 -4.54 -3.37
N ASN A 135 -2.44 -4.75 -3.14
CA ASN A 135 -3.43 -4.77 -4.22
C ASN A 135 -4.00 -3.36 -4.45
N ARG A 136 -4.77 -3.20 -5.53
CA ARG A 136 -5.43 -1.93 -5.86
C ARG A 136 -6.41 -1.48 -4.78
N GLU A 137 -7.11 -2.41 -4.14
CA GLU A 137 -8.10 -2.10 -3.10
C GLU A 137 -7.43 -1.44 -1.90
N LEU A 138 -6.36 -2.05 -1.37
CA LEU A 138 -5.55 -1.49 -0.29
C LEU A 138 -4.91 -0.16 -0.71
N TYR A 139 -4.38 -0.06 -1.93
CA TYR A 139 -3.89 1.23 -2.42
C TYR A 139 -5.00 2.27 -2.38
N ASN A 140 -6.14 2.04 -3.02
CA ASN A 140 -7.25 3.01 -3.03
C ASN A 140 -7.80 3.33 -1.63
N SER A 141 -7.74 2.40 -0.68
CA SER A 141 -8.21 2.61 0.69
C SER A 141 -7.27 3.48 1.53
N TYR A 142 -5.96 3.43 1.27
CA TYR A 142 -4.95 4.11 2.10
C TYR A 142 -4.18 5.20 1.35
N SER A 143 -4.20 5.21 0.02
CA SER A 143 -3.66 6.30 -0.78
C SER A 143 -4.81 7.25 -1.08
N TYR A 144 -4.84 8.38 -0.39
CA TYR A 144 -5.73 9.49 -0.71
C TYR A 144 -5.27 10.26 -1.96
N ALA A 145 -4.39 9.65 -2.77
CA ALA A 145 -4.05 10.09 -4.10
C ALA A 145 -5.28 9.90 -5.03
N VAL A 146 -6.19 10.85 -4.85
CA VAL A 146 -7.02 11.48 -5.88
C VAL A 146 -8.32 10.77 -6.27
N PRO A 147 -9.45 11.51 -6.37
CA PRO A 147 -10.69 11.04 -6.96
C PRO A 147 -10.46 10.39 -8.33
N SER A 148 -11.33 9.46 -8.70
CA SER A 148 -11.29 8.70 -9.95
C SER A 148 -11.13 9.51 -11.24
N GLU A 149 -11.38 10.82 -11.20
CA GLU A 149 -11.32 11.76 -12.31
C GLU A 149 -9.87 12.20 -12.65
N GLU A 150 -8.90 12.16 -11.73
CA GLU A 150 -7.47 12.42 -12.06
C GLU A 150 -6.67 11.17 -12.42
N LEU A 151 -7.28 9.97 -12.37
CA LEU A 151 -6.71 8.76 -12.98
C LEU A 151 -6.53 8.91 -14.51
N GLU A 152 -7.12 9.95 -15.11
CA GLU A 152 -6.91 10.34 -16.50
C GLU A 152 -5.57 11.06 -16.75
N ASN A 153 -4.83 11.46 -15.71
CA ASN A 153 -3.54 12.11 -15.87
C ASN A 153 -2.45 11.10 -16.30
N ASN A 154 -1.69 11.42 -17.33
CA ASN A 154 -0.69 10.54 -17.98
C ASN A 154 0.56 10.22 -17.12
N SER A 155 0.54 10.42 -15.80
CA SER A 155 1.71 10.18 -14.95
C SER A 155 2.03 8.68 -14.88
N GLN A 156 3.31 8.34 -15.02
CA GLN A 156 3.79 6.96 -14.91
C GLN A 156 3.84 6.47 -13.45
N ILE A 157 3.85 7.40 -12.49
CA ILE A 157 4.03 7.14 -11.07
C ILE A 157 3.08 8.06 -10.31
N GLN A 158 2.38 7.52 -9.32
CA GLN A 158 1.56 8.25 -8.36
C GLN A 158 1.90 7.73 -6.97
N SER A 159 2.25 8.60 -6.03
CA SER A 159 2.53 8.18 -4.66
C SER A 159 1.86 9.06 -3.62
N TYR A 160 1.58 8.47 -2.47
CA TYR A 160 1.02 9.13 -1.30
C TYR A 160 1.85 8.73 -0.09
N SER A 161 2.55 9.70 0.48
CA SER A 161 3.35 9.53 1.69
C SER A 161 2.59 10.01 2.92
N TYR A 162 2.73 9.25 4.00
CA TYR A 162 2.36 9.60 5.36
C TYR A 162 3.58 10.11 6.13
N SER A 163 3.35 10.86 7.22
CA SER A 163 4.43 11.28 8.12
C SER A 163 5.02 10.12 8.93
N GLU A 164 6.11 10.43 9.63
CA GLU A 164 6.81 9.50 10.52
C GLU A 164 5.94 9.04 11.71
N ASN A 165 4.98 9.86 12.12
CA ASN A 165 4.12 9.58 13.27
C ASN A 165 2.97 8.63 12.92
N ALA A 166 2.66 8.45 11.63
CA ALA A 166 1.65 7.52 11.17
C ALA A 166 2.22 6.09 11.14
N LEU A 167 1.71 5.24 12.02
CA LEU A 167 2.14 3.85 12.14
C LEU A 167 1.13 2.92 11.48
N PHE A 168 1.62 1.95 10.71
CA PHE A 168 0.81 0.94 10.03
C PHE A 168 1.20 -0.46 10.47
N ASP A 169 0.26 -1.17 11.08
CA ASP A 169 0.36 -2.61 11.31
C ASP A 169 0.10 -3.35 9.99
N VAL A 170 1.11 -4.02 9.47
CA VAL A 170 1.03 -4.74 8.20
C VAL A 170 1.30 -6.22 8.40
N SER A 171 0.39 -7.05 7.88
CA SER A 171 0.61 -8.50 7.76
C SER A 171 0.84 -8.87 6.30
N TYR A 172 1.91 -9.63 6.02
CA TYR A 172 2.31 -9.96 4.66
C TYR A 172 2.89 -11.37 4.52
N LEU A 173 2.91 -11.88 3.28
CA LEU A 173 3.50 -13.17 2.93
C LEU A 173 5.01 -13.01 2.72
N SER A 174 5.81 -13.79 3.43
CA SER A 174 7.27 -13.59 3.50
C SER A 174 8.01 -13.82 2.18
N GLY A 175 7.50 -14.69 1.30
CA GLY A 175 8.13 -15.01 0.02
C GLY A 175 7.91 -13.93 -1.02
N SER A 176 6.64 -13.61 -1.29
CA SER A 176 6.24 -12.61 -2.29
C SER A 176 6.22 -11.17 -1.77
N LYS A 177 6.35 -10.98 -0.46
CA LYS A 177 6.11 -9.70 0.21
C LYS A 177 4.72 -9.14 -0.04
N LYS A 178 3.77 -9.99 -0.43
CA LYS A 178 2.38 -9.62 -0.69
C LYS A 178 1.66 -9.33 0.62
N VAL A 179 1.09 -8.15 0.74
CA VAL A 179 0.30 -7.73 1.90
C VAL A 179 -1.04 -8.45 1.90
N VAL A 180 -1.41 -8.93 3.08
CA VAL A 180 -2.67 -9.62 3.38
C VAL A 180 -3.62 -8.67 4.09
N SER A 181 -3.12 -7.87 5.03
CA SER A 181 -3.90 -6.87 5.75
C SER A 181 -3.02 -5.70 6.16
N ILE A 182 -3.66 -4.52 6.25
CA ILE A 182 -3.09 -3.28 6.77
C ILE A 182 -4.09 -2.75 7.79
N SER A 183 -3.61 -2.20 8.89
CA SER A 183 -4.38 -1.37 9.80
C SER A 183 -3.50 -0.19 10.22
N ALA A 184 -4.03 1.02 10.15
CA ALA A 184 -3.37 2.17 10.77
C ALA A 184 -3.52 2.04 12.30
N GLN A 185 -2.46 2.30 13.05
CA GLN A 185 -2.59 2.49 14.48
C GLN A 185 -3.20 3.87 14.69
N GLU A 186 -4.33 3.92 15.39
CA GLU A 186 -4.80 5.17 15.97
C GLU A 186 -3.70 5.67 16.91
N LEU A 187 -3.32 6.94 16.76
CA LEU A 187 -2.47 7.61 17.74
C LEU A 187 -3.08 7.34 19.12
N PRO A 188 -2.27 6.98 20.13
CA PRO A 188 -2.82 6.65 21.44
C PRO A 188 -3.72 7.79 21.88
N GLU A 189 -5.00 7.46 22.11
CA GLU A 189 -5.87 8.34 22.89
C GLU A 189 -5.16 8.57 24.22
N ASP A 190 -5.07 9.83 24.63
CA ASP A 190 -4.60 10.15 25.97
C ASP A 190 -5.46 9.33 26.95
N ASP A 191 -4.81 8.45 27.74
CA ASP A 191 -5.41 7.46 28.67
C ASP A 191 -6.20 8.12 29.84
N SER A 192 -6.81 9.28 29.62
CA SER A 192 -7.91 9.76 30.41
C SER A 192 -9.11 8.82 30.22
N GLU A 193 -9.59 8.21 31.30
CA GLU A 193 -10.66 7.20 31.34
C GLU A 193 -12.05 7.66 30.80
N ASP A 194 -12.15 8.65 29.93
CA ASP A 194 -13.41 9.21 29.41
C ASP A 194 -13.77 8.76 27.97
N SER A 195 -12.93 7.99 27.28
CA SER A 195 -13.17 7.62 25.86
C SER A 195 -14.25 6.56 25.61
N GLN A 196 -14.86 5.99 26.65
CA GLN A 196 -15.94 5.00 26.49
C GLN A 196 -17.32 5.58 26.80
N ASN A 197 -17.74 6.57 26.00
CA ASN A 197 -19.12 6.94 25.64
C ASN A 197 -19.19 8.43 25.30
N LEU A 198 -18.66 8.84 24.15
CA LEU A 198 -18.87 10.20 23.65
C LEU A 198 -19.47 10.16 22.24
N VAL A 199 -20.71 9.68 22.16
CA VAL A 199 -21.70 10.50 21.45
C VAL A 199 -21.86 11.72 22.34
N SER A 200 -20.97 12.70 22.18
CA SER A 200 -21.02 13.94 22.92
C SER A 200 -22.42 14.52 22.74
N ASP A 201 -23.10 14.84 23.85
CA ASP A 201 -24.28 15.69 23.82
C ASP A 201 -23.87 16.98 23.09
N THR A 202 -24.23 17.10 21.80
CA THR A 202 -23.94 18.23 20.91
C THR A 202 -24.77 19.46 21.27
N THR A 203 -24.96 19.73 22.55
CA THR A 203 -25.63 20.94 23.02
C THR A 203 -24.61 22.07 23.10
N SER A 204 -24.53 22.83 21.99
CA SER A 204 -23.97 24.18 21.84
C SER A 204 -22.45 24.36 21.93
N LEU A 205 -21.66 23.52 21.26
CA LEU A 205 -20.32 23.95 20.85
C LEU A 205 -20.47 24.71 19.52
N GLU A 206 -19.80 25.85 19.42
CA GLU A 206 -19.70 26.63 18.19
C GLU A 206 -18.64 25.97 17.28
N SER A 207 -18.82 26.01 15.96
CA SER A 207 -17.96 25.38 14.97
C SER A 207 -17.33 26.39 14.01
N LEU A 208 -16.24 25.98 13.36
CA LEU A 208 -15.53 26.76 12.35
C LEU A 208 -15.11 25.88 11.18
N GLN A 209 -14.93 26.49 10.02
CA GLN A 209 -14.11 25.91 8.96
C GLN A 209 -12.81 26.69 8.77
N ALA A 210 -11.73 25.96 8.54
CA ALA A 210 -10.43 26.55 8.26
C ALA A 210 -9.65 25.73 7.22
N GLU A 211 -8.78 26.40 6.48
CA GLU A 211 -7.78 25.79 5.60
C GLU A 211 -6.47 25.66 6.38
N ILE A 212 -5.92 24.46 6.46
CA ILE A 212 -4.66 24.19 7.15
C ILE A 212 -3.52 24.82 6.36
N THR A 213 -2.80 25.76 6.98
CA THR A 213 -1.69 26.49 6.35
C THR A 213 -0.32 25.96 6.74
N SER A 214 -0.19 25.31 7.90
CA SER A 214 1.05 24.74 8.40
C SER A 214 0.77 23.68 9.46
N ILE A 215 1.57 22.61 9.50
CA ILE A 215 1.52 21.58 10.56
C ILE A 215 2.80 21.70 11.39
N ILE A 216 2.65 22.09 12.66
CA ILE A 216 3.77 22.32 13.56
C ILE A 216 4.20 21.01 14.22
N ASP A 217 3.23 20.26 14.75
CA ASP A 217 3.41 18.94 15.35
C ASP A 217 2.11 18.11 15.28
N ALA A 218 2.08 16.94 15.93
CA ALA A 218 0.96 16.00 15.90
C ALA A 218 -0.35 16.52 16.54
N THR A 219 -0.30 17.66 17.23
CA THR A 219 -1.44 18.27 17.94
C THR A 219 -1.64 19.74 17.64
N THR A 220 -0.68 20.37 16.96
CA THR A 220 -0.62 21.81 16.75
C THR A 220 -0.54 22.12 15.26
N MET A 221 -1.51 22.89 14.77
CA MET A 221 -1.60 23.32 13.38
C MET A 221 -1.84 24.83 13.30
N GLU A 222 -1.38 25.47 12.24
CA GLU A 222 -1.84 26.81 11.87
C GLU A 222 -2.84 26.70 10.74
N ALA A 223 -3.95 27.41 10.86
CA ALA A 223 -5.00 27.40 9.85
C ALA A 223 -5.53 28.81 9.59
N LYS A 224 -6.12 28.99 8.43
CA LYS A 224 -6.80 30.22 8.04
C LYS A 224 -8.29 29.97 7.98
N VAL A 225 -9.05 30.72 8.76
CA VAL A 225 -10.51 30.56 8.84
C VAL A 225 -11.17 30.90 7.51
N THR A 226 -11.93 29.96 6.95
CA THR A 226 -12.63 30.08 5.67
C THR A 226 -14.12 30.33 5.85
N ASP A 227 -14.73 29.77 6.89
CA ASP A 227 -16.13 29.99 7.27
C ASP A 227 -16.25 30.05 8.80
N LEU A 228 -17.11 30.94 9.29
CA LEU A 228 -17.41 31.06 10.72
C LEU A 228 -18.53 30.11 11.17
N GLU A 229 -19.22 29.43 10.26
CA GLU A 229 -20.35 28.55 10.55
C GLU A 229 -21.33 29.15 11.59
N ASP A 230 -21.36 28.64 12.82
CA ASP A 230 -22.20 29.15 13.91
C ASP A 230 -21.42 29.85 15.04
N TYR A 231 -20.11 30.07 14.89
CA TYR A 231 -19.29 30.86 15.80
C TYR A 231 -19.79 32.29 15.95
N SER A 232 -20.04 32.70 17.21
CA SER A 232 -20.65 33.99 17.54
C SER A 232 -19.71 34.96 18.26
N GLY A 233 -18.49 34.51 18.60
CA GLY A 233 -17.46 35.33 19.22
C GLY A 233 -16.92 36.44 18.31
N ASN A 234 -16.24 37.43 18.91
CA ASN A 234 -15.71 38.59 18.17
C ASN A 234 -14.23 38.47 17.82
N ASP A 235 -13.54 37.49 18.39
CA ASP A 235 -12.09 37.32 18.31
C ASP A 235 -11.66 36.72 16.97
N ILE A 236 -12.51 35.88 16.39
CA ILE A 236 -12.25 35.17 15.12
C ILE A 236 -13.10 35.77 14.00
N LYS A 237 -12.49 35.95 12.82
CA LYS A 237 -13.15 36.42 11.60
C LYS A 237 -12.71 35.57 10.43
N THR A 238 -13.53 35.51 9.38
CA THR A 238 -13.12 34.92 8.11
C THR A 238 -11.82 35.57 7.62
N GLY A 239 -10.82 34.76 7.29
CA GLY A 239 -9.49 35.16 6.91
C GLY A 239 -8.49 35.34 8.06
N SER A 240 -8.93 35.23 9.33
CA SER A 240 -8.01 35.19 10.47
C SER A 240 -7.13 33.95 10.42
N THR A 241 -5.86 34.12 10.80
CA THR A 241 -4.96 33.00 11.11
C THR A 241 -5.18 32.60 12.55
N ILE A 242 -5.36 31.30 12.78
CA ILE A 242 -5.56 30.69 14.09
C ILE A 242 -4.55 29.55 14.28
N THR A 243 -4.17 29.31 15.53
CA THR A 243 -3.46 28.11 15.94
C THR A 243 -4.48 27.14 16.50
N ILE A 244 -4.61 25.97 15.87
CA ILE A 244 -5.49 24.90 16.31
C ILE A 244 -4.66 23.96 17.18
N HIS A 245 -5.12 23.74 18.41
CA HIS A 245 -4.66 22.69 19.30
C HIS A 245 -5.73 21.61 19.36
N GLY A 246 -5.36 20.39 19.01
CA GLY A 246 -6.30 19.27 19.02
C GLY A 246 -5.68 18.03 18.40
N THR A 247 -6.17 16.86 18.80
CA THR A 247 -5.73 15.61 18.19
C THR A 247 -6.07 15.59 16.71
N MET A 248 -5.14 15.16 15.86
CA MET A 248 -5.37 14.92 14.42
C MET A 248 -6.31 13.72 14.16
N THR A 249 -7.09 13.30 15.16
CA THR A 249 -8.07 12.24 15.05
C THR A 249 -9.25 12.74 14.24
N LEU A 250 -9.38 12.20 13.03
CA LEU A 250 -10.44 12.58 12.10
C LEU A 250 -11.77 11.92 12.44
N LEU A 251 -12.82 12.73 12.50
CA LEU A 251 -14.20 12.29 12.39
C LEU A 251 -14.69 12.58 10.96
N TYR A 252 -14.68 11.55 10.12
CA TYR A 252 -15.61 11.28 9.00
C TYR A 252 -16.25 12.39 8.13
N PRO A 253 -16.54 12.05 6.85
CA PRO A 253 -17.94 11.67 6.60
C PRO A 253 -18.15 10.29 5.92
N PHE A 254 -19.40 9.84 6.10
CA PHE A 254 -20.06 8.52 6.01
C PHE A 254 -19.66 7.40 5.01
N ASN A 255 -18.44 7.27 4.47
CA ASN A 255 -18.19 6.17 3.50
C ASN A 255 -16.78 5.55 3.37
N VAL A 256 -15.81 5.84 4.24
CA VAL A 256 -14.47 5.23 4.16
C VAL A 256 -14.04 4.67 5.51
N GLN A 257 -13.94 3.35 5.66
CA GLN A 257 -13.24 2.78 6.82
C GLN A 257 -11.75 3.11 6.68
N GLY A 258 -11.24 4.16 7.34
CA GLY A 258 -9.81 4.46 7.24
C GLY A 258 -9.35 5.77 7.89
N PHE A 259 -8.13 5.73 8.42
CA PHE A 259 -7.31 6.82 8.96
C PHE A 259 -6.85 7.76 7.83
N TYR A 260 -7.12 9.06 7.92
CA TYR A 260 -6.57 10.10 7.05
C TYR A 260 -5.56 10.94 7.84
N GLU A 261 -4.54 11.49 7.20
CA GLU A 261 -3.59 12.39 7.84
C GLU A 261 -3.81 13.79 7.27
N ILE A 262 -4.15 14.76 8.13
CA ILE A 262 -4.31 16.15 7.74
C ILE A 262 -3.00 16.70 7.13
N LYS A 263 -3.12 17.47 6.05
CA LYS A 263 -2.03 18.09 5.29
C LYS A 263 -2.27 19.58 5.10
N GLU A 264 -1.19 20.30 4.81
CA GLU A 264 -1.28 21.69 4.36
C GLU A 264 -2.15 21.78 3.08
N GLY A 265 -3.08 22.73 3.06
CA GLY A 265 -4.09 22.91 2.01
C GLY A 265 -5.42 22.21 2.28
N ASP A 266 -5.51 21.31 3.27
CA ASP A 266 -6.77 20.67 3.64
C ASP A 266 -7.76 21.69 4.21
N GLN A 267 -9.03 21.55 3.82
CA GLN A 267 -10.13 22.27 4.45
C GLN A 267 -10.77 21.37 5.51
N VAL A 268 -10.81 21.86 6.75
CA VAL A 268 -11.36 21.15 7.91
C VAL A 268 -12.51 21.93 8.53
N SER A 269 -13.46 21.20 9.13
CA SER A 269 -14.56 21.71 9.97
C SER A 269 -14.43 21.08 11.35
N PHE A 270 -14.64 21.86 12.41
CA PHE A 270 -14.48 21.36 13.77
C PHE A 270 -15.26 22.19 14.79
N ASP A 271 -15.63 21.53 15.89
CA ASP A 271 -16.24 22.16 17.05
C ASP A 271 -15.16 22.81 17.92
N ILE A 272 -15.47 23.96 18.49
CA ILE A 272 -14.57 24.74 19.34
C ILE A 272 -14.83 24.41 20.81
N SER A 273 -13.82 23.86 21.47
CA SER A 273 -13.84 23.64 22.91
C SER A 273 -13.49 24.91 23.69
N SER A 274 -12.50 25.68 23.23
CA SER A 274 -12.16 26.99 23.83
C SER A 274 -11.36 27.88 22.88
N VAL A 275 -11.36 29.20 23.15
CA VAL A 275 -10.57 30.19 22.41
C VAL A 275 -9.72 31.01 23.38
N SER A 276 -8.44 31.18 23.07
CA SER A 276 -7.52 32.10 23.74
C SER A 276 -7.01 33.14 22.75
N ALA A 277 -6.92 34.40 23.18
CA ALA A 277 -6.48 35.52 22.34
C ALA A 277 -5.29 36.29 22.94
N GLU A 278 -4.65 35.76 24.00
CA GLU A 278 -3.59 36.47 24.73
C GLU A 278 -2.29 36.61 23.93
N ASP A 279 -1.88 35.56 23.19
CA ASP A 279 -0.64 35.50 22.40
C ASP A 279 -0.90 34.99 20.96
N GLY A 280 -1.89 35.60 20.30
CA GLY A 280 -2.47 35.08 19.05
C GLY A 280 -3.78 34.34 19.31
N ILE A 281 -4.50 33.99 18.24
CA ILE A 281 -5.79 33.28 18.37
C ILE A 281 -5.50 31.78 18.40
N THR A 282 -5.64 31.17 19.57
CA THR A 282 -5.54 29.72 19.76
C THR A 282 -6.93 29.13 19.96
N VAL A 283 -7.21 28.02 19.28
CA VAL A 283 -8.48 27.31 19.34
C VAL A 283 -8.22 25.87 19.77
N GLU A 284 -8.85 25.45 20.86
CA GLU A 284 -8.80 24.06 21.31
C GLU A 284 -9.97 23.28 20.70
N THR A 285 -9.70 22.11 20.14
CA THR A 285 -10.71 21.19 19.58
C THR A 285 -10.35 19.74 19.89
N SER A 286 -11.37 18.88 19.95
CA SER A 286 -11.16 17.44 20.13
C SER A 286 -11.02 16.69 18.81
N TYR A 287 -11.64 17.17 17.72
CA TYR A 287 -11.68 16.43 16.46
C TYR A 287 -11.71 17.37 15.26
N LEU A 288 -11.10 16.93 14.16
CA LEU A 288 -11.16 17.62 12.87
C LEU A 288 -11.94 16.78 11.87
N ASN A 289 -12.90 17.39 11.19
CA ASN A 289 -13.64 16.77 10.09
C ASN A 289 -13.07 17.28 8.76
N LEU A 290 -12.56 16.38 7.91
CA LEU A 290 -12.10 16.76 6.57
C LEU A 290 -13.31 17.15 5.70
N VAL A 291 -13.34 18.39 5.24
CA VAL A 291 -14.34 18.91 4.29
C VAL A 291 -13.86 18.65 2.86
N THR A 292 -12.61 19.00 2.57
CA THR A 292 -12.00 18.86 1.24
C THR A 292 -10.50 18.64 1.39
N ALA A 293 -9.96 17.66 0.65
CA ALA A 293 -8.51 17.51 0.43
C ALA A 293 -8.08 18.29 -0.83
N PRO A 294 -6.81 18.73 -0.93
CA PRO A 294 -6.27 19.44 -2.08
C PRO A 294 -6.23 18.62 -3.37
#